data_AF-A0A259RGB4-F1
#
_entry.id   AF-A0A259RGB4-F1
#
_cell.length_a   1.000
_cell.length_b   1.000
_cell.length_c   1.000
_cell.angle_alpha   90.00
_cell.angle_beta   90.00
_cell.angle_gamma   90.00
#
_symmetry.space_group_name_H-M   'P 1'
#
loop_
_entity.id
_entity.type
_entity.pdbx_description
1 polymer ?
#
loop_
_entity_poly.entity_id
_entity_poly.type
_entity_poly.pdbx_seq_one_letter_code
_entity_poly.pdbx_strand_id
1 'polypeptide(L)'
;MQAQDISLDVLAEKYAKGDEHTIADIHTRVARALAVEEADPARSEALFRQALADGFVPAGRIMSAAGTDIQATLINCFVQPVGDSVSDDKDGKPSIYKALAQAAETMRRGGGVGYDFSRIRPAGAHVGGTHSRASGPLSFMRVFDASCETVESAGSRRGAQMGVLRADHPDIEAFIHAKDQGAFKNFNLSVGVSAAFMQAVENDAQIDLVHKARP
;
A
#
# COMPACT_ATOMS: atom_id res chain seq x y z
N MET A 1 15.62 25.20 20.14
CA MET A 1 14.17 25.29 20.40
C MET A 1 13.79 24.09 21.26
N GLN A 2 12.99 24.26 22.31
CA GLN A 2 12.50 23.13 23.10
C GLN A 2 11.51 22.31 22.28
N ALA A 3 11.59 20.98 22.35
CA ALA A 3 10.63 20.09 21.69
C ALA A 3 9.24 20.27 22.32
N GLN A 4 8.18 20.12 21.52
CA GLN A 4 6.80 20.13 22.01
C GLN A 4 6.51 18.82 22.75
N ASP A 5 5.69 18.87 23.80
CA ASP A 5 5.35 17.69 24.63
C ASP A 5 4.81 16.53 23.78
N ILE A 6 3.91 16.82 22.83
CA ILE A 6 3.36 15.81 21.91
C ILE A 6 4.43 15.12 21.07
N SER A 7 5.52 15.81 20.72
CA SER A 7 6.63 15.19 19.99
C SER A 7 7.40 14.20 20.86
N LEU A 8 7.53 14.48 22.16
CA LEU A 8 8.16 13.60 23.12
C LEU A 8 7.30 12.35 23.35
N ASP A 9 5.99 12.53 23.48
CA ASP A 9 5.04 11.41 23.63
C ASP A 9 5.06 10.48 22.41
N VAL A 10 4.99 11.06 21.20
CA VAL A 10 5.04 10.29 19.95
C VAL A 10 6.39 9.58 19.78
N LEU A 11 7.50 10.24 20.15
CA LEU A 11 8.83 9.66 20.12
C LEU A 11 8.90 8.42 21.02
N ALA A 12 8.44 8.55 22.27
CA ALA A 12 8.44 7.47 23.25
C ALA A 12 7.52 6.31 22.83
N GLU A 13 6.31 6.61 22.35
CA GLU A 13 5.31 5.58 22.04
C GLU A 13 5.62 4.84 20.73
N LYS A 14 6.09 5.55 19.70
CA LYS A 14 6.18 5.00 18.34
C LYS A 14 7.61 4.67 17.90
N TYR A 15 8.61 5.43 18.35
CA TYR A 15 9.95 5.38 17.73
C TYR A 15 11.03 4.82 18.63
N ALA A 16 11.10 5.25 19.89
CA ALA A 16 12.06 4.75 20.87
C ALA A 16 11.94 3.23 21.07
N LYS A 17 13.09 2.56 21.24
CA LYS A 17 13.21 1.12 21.50
C LYS A 17 14.23 0.87 22.60
N GLY A 18 13.95 -0.10 23.47
CA GLY A 18 14.84 -0.43 24.59
C GLY A 18 15.08 0.80 25.48
N ASP A 19 16.35 1.15 25.66
CA ASP A 19 16.81 2.25 26.52
C ASP A 19 16.91 3.60 25.80
N GLU A 20 16.31 3.74 24.61
CA GLU A 20 16.25 5.01 23.89
C GLU A 20 15.28 5.98 24.58
N HIS A 21 15.75 7.21 24.84
CA HIS A 21 14.95 8.24 25.51
C HIS A 21 14.90 9.56 24.74
N THR A 22 15.83 9.76 23.80
CA THR A 22 15.98 11.01 23.06
C THR A 22 15.98 10.77 21.56
N ILE A 23 15.72 11.83 20.80
CA ILE A 23 15.83 11.79 19.34
C ILE A 23 17.26 11.49 18.88
N ALA A 24 18.27 11.89 19.66
CA ALA A 24 19.67 11.63 19.36
C ALA A 24 20.01 10.12 19.47
N ASP A 25 19.37 9.41 20.40
CA ASP A 25 19.54 7.95 20.53
C ASP A 25 18.99 7.25 19.27
N ILE A 26 17.77 7.62 18.86
CA ILE A 26 17.13 7.10 17.65
C ILE A 26 17.96 7.44 16.40
N HIS A 27 18.45 8.69 16.28
CA HIS A 27 19.31 9.09 15.17
C HIS A 27 20.59 8.26 15.10
N THR A 28 21.18 7.94 16.26
CA THR A 28 22.39 7.11 16.33
C THR A 28 22.10 5.69 15.86
N ARG A 29 21.03 5.05 16.36
CA ARG A 29 20.62 3.72 15.89
C ARG A 29 20.37 3.70 14.38
N VAL A 30 19.56 4.65 13.89
CA VAL A 30 19.17 4.69 12.47
C VAL A 30 20.37 4.96 11.58
N ALA A 31 21.21 5.95 11.91
CA ALA A 31 22.41 6.27 11.13
C ALA A 31 23.37 5.08 11.06
N ARG A 32 23.64 4.42 12.19
CA ARG A 32 24.47 3.22 12.24
C ARG A 32 23.90 2.10 11.37
N ALA A 33 22.61 1.81 11.53
CA ALA A 33 21.96 0.73 10.81
C ALA A 33 21.98 0.92 9.29
N LEU A 34 21.80 2.15 8.82
CA LEU A 34 21.85 2.47 7.40
C LEU A 34 23.28 2.46 6.84
N ALA A 35 24.27 2.83 7.65
CA ALA A 35 25.66 2.92 7.21
C ALA A 35 26.35 1.56 6.99
N VAL A 36 25.80 0.45 7.52
CA VAL A 36 26.39 -0.89 7.38
C VAL A 36 26.58 -1.31 5.92
N GLU A 37 25.69 -0.86 5.03
CA GLU A 37 25.70 -1.21 3.61
C GLU A 37 26.64 -0.31 2.77
N GLU A 38 27.24 0.71 3.37
CA GLU A 38 28.11 1.68 2.68
C GLU A 38 29.57 1.19 2.63
N ALA A 39 30.32 1.66 1.63
CA ALA A 39 31.73 1.28 1.45
C ALA A 39 32.64 1.74 2.61
N ASP A 40 32.28 2.85 3.26
CA ASP A 40 32.93 3.36 4.49
C ASP A 40 31.84 3.61 5.55
N PRO A 41 31.48 2.59 6.35
CA PRO A 41 30.40 2.69 7.33
C PRO A 41 30.65 3.77 8.39
N ALA A 42 31.88 3.93 8.86
CA ALA A 42 32.19 4.90 9.92
C ALA A 42 31.99 6.35 9.44
N ARG A 43 32.46 6.65 8.21
CA ARG A 43 32.22 7.96 7.59
C ARG A 43 30.73 8.16 7.33
N SER A 44 30.03 7.14 6.83
CA SER A 44 28.62 7.25 6.45
C SER A 44 27.72 7.41 7.66
N GLU A 45 27.97 6.70 8.77
CA GLU A 45 27.26 6.87 10.04
C GLU A 45 27.37 8.31 10.54
N ALA A 46 28.57 8.91 10.48
CA ALA A 46 28.79 10.29 10.89
C ALA A 46 27.99 11.27 10.02
N LEU A 47 27.97 11.07 8.69
CA LEU A 47 27.23 11.90 7.75
C LEU A 47 25.71 11.76 7.92
N PHE A 48 25.21 10.54 8.04
CA PHE A 48 23.78 10.27 8.23
C PHE A 48 23.27 10.84 9.55
N ARG A 49 24.02 10.66 10.64
CA ARG A 49 23.67 11.24 11.94
C ARG A 49 23.62 12.77 11.88
N GLN A 50 24.57 13.40 11.17
CA GLN A 50 24.57 14.84 10.95
C GLN A 50 23.34 15.28 10.15
N ALA A 51 23.03 14.63 9.03
CA ALA A 51 21.86 14.95 8.22
C ALA A 51 20.55 14.84 9.02
N LEU A 52 20.40 13.79 9.84
CA LEU A 52 19.26 13.61 10.72
C LEU A 52 19.14 14.75 11.74
N ALA A 53 20.27 15.16 12.34
CA ALA A 53 20.30 16.29 13.27
C ALA A 53 19.98 17.64 12.60
N ASP A 54 20.36 17.79 11.33
CA ASP A 54 20.12 19.00 10.53
C ASP A 54 18.69 19.07 9.94
N GLY A 55 17.84 18.09 10.24
CA GLY A 55 16.41 18.11 9.92
C GLY A 55 15.98 17.23 8.75
N PHE A 56 16.85 16.36 8.23
CA PHE A 56 16.40 15.28 7.36
C PHE A 56 15.61 14.27 8.20
N VAL A 57 14.34 14.01 7.84
CA VAL A 57 13.48 13.06 8.55
C VAL A 57 13.08 11.93 7.61
N PRO A 58 13.65 10.72 7.76
CA PRO A 58 13.23 9.54 7.02
C PRO A 58 11.77 9.16 7.28
N ALA A 59 11.25 8.30 6.42
CA ALA A 59 9.95 7.70 6.60
C ALA A 59 9.82 7.01 7.98
N GLY A 60 8.63 7.05 8.57
CA GLY A 60 8.43 6.58 9.94
C GLY A 60 8.84 5.12 10.20
N ARG A 61 8.80 4.23 9.20
CA ARG A 61 9.29 2.85 9.37
C ARG A 61 10.81 2.77 9.52
N ILE A 62 11.55 3.57 8.77
CA ILE A 62 13.01 3.68 8.91
C ILE A 62 13.34 4.11 10.33
N MET A 63 12.71 5.20 10.80
CA MET A 63 12.92 5.73 12.15
C MET A 63 12.56 4.71 13.26
N SER A 64 11.50 3.93 13.05
CA SER A 64 11.01 2.98 14.06
C SER A 64 11.75 1.63 14.08
N ALA A 65 12.26 1.15 12.93
CA ALA A 65 12.67 -0.26 12.80
C ALA A 65 14.12 -0.47 12.35
N ALA A 66 14.78 0.52 11.73
CA ALA A 66 16.18 0.36 11.32
C ALA A 66 17.07 0.09 12.55
N GLY A 67 17.89 -0.96 12.50
CA GLY A 67 18.76 -1.34 13.62
C GLY A 67 18.04 -2.00 14.80
N THR A 68 16.83 -2.51 14.60
CA THR A 68 16.06 -3.27 15.60
C THR A 68 15.87 -4.71 15.13
N ASP A 69 15.51 -5.62 16.04
CA ASP A 69 15.19 -7.02 15.69
C ASP A 69 13.77 -7.21 15.12
N ILE A 70 13.01 -6.12 14.99
CA ILE A 70 11.64 -6.15 14.46
C ILE A 70 11.70 -6.57 12.98
N GLN A 71 11.01 -7.65 12.65
CA GLN A 71 10.87 -8.15 11.28
C GLN A 71 9.87 -7.31 10.46
N ALA A 72 10.17 -6.01 10.33
CA ALA A 72 9.41 -5.05 9.54
C ALA A 72 10.17 -4.65 8.28
N THR A 73 9.44 -4.18 7.28
CA THR A 73 10.06 -3.51 6.13
C THR A 73 10.41 -2.06 6.49
N LEU A 74 11.54 -1.58 5.97
CA LEU A 74 11.91 -0.16 6.05
C LEU A 74 11.21 0.69 4.97
N ILE A 75 10.57 0.05 4.00
CA ILE A 75 9.82 0.69 2.92
C ILE A 75 8.35 0.84 3.34
N ASN A 76 7.76 2.02 3.16
CA ASN A 76 6.36 2.26 3.53
C ASN A 76 5.37 1.86 2.44
N CYS A 77 5.68 2.14 1.18
CA CYS A 77 4.72 2.19 0.09
C CYS A 77 4.99 1.08 -0.92
N PHE A 78 3.97 0.26 -1.20
CA PHE A 78 4.04 -0.84 -2.16
C PHE A 78 2.91 -0.75 -3.17
N VAL A 79 3.18 -1.23 -4.39
CA VAL A 79 2.18 -1.48 -5.40
C VAL A 79 2.20 -2.96 -5.73
N GLN A 80 1.09 -3.65 -5.48
CA GLN A 80 0.93 -5.06 -5.77
C GLN A 80 0.13 -5.23 -7.06
N PRO A 81 0.75 -5.75 -8.14
CA PRO A 81 0.00 -6.06 -9.35
C PRO A 81 -1.00 -7.19 -9.10
N VAL A 82 -2.16 -7.14 -9.74
CA VAL A 82 -3.22 -8.16 -9.65
C VAL A 82 -3.61 -8.59 -11.06
N GLY A 83 -3.51 -9.88 -11.34
CA GLY A 83 -3.89 -10.49 -12.61
C GLY A 83 -5.36 -10.91 -12.67
N ASP A 84 -5.87 -11.15 -13.88
CA ASP A 84 -7.25 -11.57 -14.14
C ASP A 84 -7.39 -13.10 -14.10
N SER A 85 -7.07 -13.69 -12.95
CA SER A 85 -7.10 -15.13 -12.71
C SER A 85 -7.09 -15.42 -11.21
N VAL A 86 -7.86 -16.42 -10.77
CA VAL A 86 -7.96 -16.78 -9.36
C VAL A 86 -6.65 -17.37 -8.84
N SER A 87 -6.08 -18.33 -9.58
CA SER A 87 -4.97 -19.17 -9.11
C SER A 87 -3.71 -19.03 -9.95
N ASP A 88 -3.85 -18.88 -11.27
CA ASP A 88 -2.72 -18.87 -12.19
C ASP A 88 -2.21 -17.46 -12.53
N ASP A 89 -0.90 -17.30 -12.57
CA ASP A 89 -0.28 -16.06 -13.04
C ASP A 89 -0.57 -15.86 -14.54
N LYS A 90 -0.90 -14.63 -14.93
CA LYS A 90 -1.33 -14.32 -16.30
C LYS A 90 -0.79 -12.96 -16.73
N ASP A 91 -0.37 -12.86 -17.99
CA ASP A 91 0.15 -11.61 -18.58
C ASP A 91 1.30 -10.98 -17.75
N GLY A 92 2.15 -11.82 -17.14
CA GLY A 92 3.24 -11.37 -16.26
C GLY A 92 2.78 -10.79 -14.92
N LYS A 93 1.53 -11.05 -14.51
CA LYS A 93 0.94 -10.60 -13.24
C LYS A 93 0.58 -11.79 -12.36
N PRO A 94 0.75 -11.67 -11.04
CA PRO A 94 0.35 -12.73 -10.12
C PRO A 94 -1.16 -12.89 -10.12
N SER A 95 -1.63 -14.11 -9.88
CA SER A 95 -3.05 -14.38 -9.67
C SER A 95 -3.63 -13.61 -8.47
N ILE A 96 -4.95 -13.51 -8.40
CA ILE A 96 -5.66 -12.77 -7.35
C ILE A 96 -5.28 -13.28 -5.95
N TYR A 97 -5.28 -14.59 -5.72
CA TYR A 97 -4.95 -15.15 -4.41
C TYR A 97 -3.46 -15.10 -4.10
N LYS A 98 -2.59 -15.20 -5.11
CA LYS A 98 -1.15 -14.98 -4.93
C LYS A 98 -0.85 -13.53 -4.56
N ALA A 99 -1.47 -12.57 -5.24
CA ALA A 99 -1.35 -11.16 -4.94
C ALA A 99 -1.88 -10.82 -3.53
N LEU A 100 -3.00 -11.45 -3.13
CA LEU A 100 -3.54 -11.34 -1.77
C LEU A 100 -2.53 -11.83 -0.72
N ALA A 101 -1.95 -13.02 -0.91
CA ALA A 101 -0.96 -13.56 0.02
C ALA A 101 0.30 -12.67 0.13
N GLN A 102 0.80 -12.17 -1.01
CA GLN A 102 1.94 -11.25 -1.05
C GLN A 102 1.65 -9.92 -0.35
N ALA A 103 0.45 -9.38 -0.55
CA ALA A 103 0.03 -8.16 0.12
C ALA A 103 -0.18 -8.36 1.62
N ALA A 104 -0.76 -9.48 2.04
CA ALA A 104 -0.87 -9.84 3.46
C ALA A 104 0.50 -9.89 4.13
N GLU A 105 1.50 -10.49 3.49
CA GLU A 105 2.87 -10.51 4.03
C GLU A 105 3.48 -9.10 4.09
N THR A 106 3.23 -8.27 3.08
CA THR A 106 3.70 -6.87 3.06
C THR A 106 3.10 -6.07 4.21
N MET A 107 1.79 -6.21 4.43
CA MET A 107 1.08 -5.57 5.54
C MET A 107 1.54 -6.12 6.88
N ARG A 108 1.75 -7.43 7.02
CA ARG A 108 2.31 -8.03 8.24
C ARG A 108 3.66 -7.41 8.62
N ARG A 109 4.51 -7.15 7.62
CA ARG A 109 5.80 -6.44 7.78
C ARG A 109 5.65 -4.92 7.93
N GLY A 110 4.43 -4.40 7.84
CA GLY A 110 4.10 -3.02 8.13
C GLY A 110 4.04 -2.06 6.93
N GLY A 111 4.08 -2.57 5.70
CA GLY A 111 3.91 -1.78 4.48
C GLY A 111 2.44 -1.51 4.15
N GLY A 112 2.16 -0.36 3.56
CA GLY A 112 0.87 -0.07 2.92
C GLY A 112 0.88 -0.52 1.46
N VAL A 113 -0.25 -1.04 0.97
CA VAL A 113 -0.30 -1.67 -0.37
C VAL A 113 -1.38 -1.05 -1.25
N GLY A 114 -0.98 -0.61 -2.44
CA GLY A 114 -1.89 -0.17 -3.49
C GLY A 114 -2.08 -1.21 -4.59
N TYR A 115 -3.26 -1.23 -5.19
CA TYR A 115 -3.62 -2.14 -6.28
C TYR A 115 -4.36 -1.38 -7.37
N ASP A 116 -4.14 -1.80 -8.61
CA ASP A 116 -4.99 -1.47 -9.75
C ASP A 116 -5.82 -2.68 -10.12
N PHE A 117 -7.11 -2.64 -9.77
CA PHE A 117 -8.07 -3.73 -9.98
C PHE A 117 -8.67 -3.74 -11.40
N SER A 118 -8.33 -2.77 -12.25
CA SER A 118 -8.93 -2.59 -13.58
C SER A 118 -8.63 -3.72 -14.57
N ARG A 119 -7.73 -4.64 -14.22
CA ARG A 119 -7.42 -5.84 -15.02
C ARG A 119 -8.41 -6.96 -14.76
N ILE A 120 -9.01 -7.01 -13.57
CA ILE A 120 -9.97 -8.05 -13.22
C ILE A 120 -11.20 -7.81 -14.07
N ARG A 121 -11.65 -8.86 -14.75
CA ARG A 121 -12.82 -8.77 -15.63
C ARG A 121 -14.08 -8.33 -14.89
N PRO A 122 -15.02 -7.65 -15.59
CA PRO A 122 -16.23 -7.14 -14.98
C PRO A 122 -17.13 -8.20 -14.39
N ALA A 123 -18.00 -7.78 -13.48
CA ALA A 123 -19.09 -8.62 -13.00
C ALA A 123 -19.96 -9.11 -14.18
N GLY A 124 -20.31 -10.38 -14.17
CA GLY A 124 -21.11 -11.01 -15.22
C GLY A 124 -20.31 -11.55 -16.41
N ALA A 125 -19.05 -11.15 -16.60
CA ALA A 125 -18.22 -11.56 -17.73
C ALA A 125 -17.95 -13.08 -17.76
N HIS A 126 -17.85 -13.66 -18.97
CA HIS A 126 -17.67 -15.09 -19.16
C HIS A 126 -16.31 -15.61 -18.63
N VAL A 127 -16.36 -16.71 -17.87
CA VAL A 127 -15.18 -17.43 -17.36
C VAL A 127 -15.05 -18.76 -18.09
N GLY A 128 -14.17 -18.80 -19.10
CA GLY A 128 -14.04 -19.95 -20.00
C GLY A 128 -13.75 -21.28 -19.32
N GLY A 129 -12.83 -21.32 -18.36
CA GLY A 129 -12.40 -22.58 -17.73
C GLY A 129 -13.49 -23.26 -16.88
N THR A 130 -14.49 -22.53 -16.41
CA THR A 130 -15.55 -23.05 -15.54
C THR A 130 -16.96 -22.86 -16.10
N HIS A 131 -17.08 -22.31 -17.33
CA HIS A 131 -18.35 -21.93 -17.96
C HIS A 131 -19.28 -21.16 -17.02
N SER A 132 -18.71 -20.23 -16.25
CA SER A 132 -19.42 -19.44 -15.24
C SER A 132 -19.31 -17.94 -15.51
N ARG A 133 -19.90 -17.13 -14.64
CA ARG A 133 -19.85 -15.67 -14.70
C ARG A 133 -18.94 -15.13 -13.60
N ALA A 134 -18.13 -14.14 -13.94
CA ALA A 134 -17.24 -13.49 -13.00
C ALA A 134 -18.02 -12.67 -11.97
N SER A 135 -17.50 -12.58 -10.75
CA SER A 135 -18.06 -11.76 -9.67
C SER A 135 -17.61 -10.29 -9.72
N GLY A 136 -16.63 -9.97 -10.55
CA GLY A 136 -16.08 -8.62 -10.72
C GLY A 136 -15.02 -8.21 -9.69
N PRO A 137 -14.34 -7.07 -9.91
CA PRO A 137 -13.26 -6.56 -9.07
C PRO A 137 -13.74 -6.28 -7.64
N LEU A 138 -14.91 -5.67 -7.45
CA LEU A 138 -15.42 -5.33 -6.11
C LEU A 138 -15.63 -6.55 -5.22
N SER A 139 -16.04 -7.69 -5.80
CA SER A 139 -16.18 -8.93 -5.05
C SER A 139 -14.84 -9.42 -4.52
N PHE A 140 -13.78 -9.38 -5.33
CA PHE A 140 -12.44 -9.74 -4.88
C PHE A 140 -11.86 -8.70 -3.92
N MET A 141 -12.10 -7.40 -4.13
CA MET A 141 -11.69 -6.34 -3.20
C MET A 141 -12.20 -6.59 -1.78
N ARG A 142 -13.40 -7.17 -1.60
CA ARG A 142 -13.91 -7.55 -0.26
C ARG A 142 -13.03 -8.59 0.42
N VAL A 143 -12.44 -9.51 -0.34
CA VAL A 143 -11.49 -10.51 0.20
C VAL A 143 -10.21 -9.81 0.70
N PHE A 144 -9.70 -8.83 -0.07
CA PHE A 144 -8.54 -8.03 0.35
C PHE A 144 -8.85 -7.15 1.57
N ASP A 145 -10.07 -6.58 1.66
CA ASP A 145 -10.50 -5.76 2.79
C ASP A 145 -10.57 -6.59 4.08
N ALA A 146 -11.19 -7.77 4.01
CA ALA A 146 -11.29 -8.70 5.14
C ALA A 146 -9.91 -9.25 5.56
N SER A 147 -9.03 -9.55 4.59
CA SER A 147 -7.67 -9.98 4.89
C SER A 147 -6.90 -8.89 5.66
N CYS A 148 -7.05 -7.62 5.29
CA CYS A 148 -6.40 -6.51 5.98
C CYS A 148 -6.94 -6.27 7.40
N GLU A 149 -8.22 -6.58 7.64
CA GLU A 149 -8.78 -6.54 9.00
C GLU A 149 -8.14 -7.62 9.90
N THR A 150 -7.79 -8.77 9.32
CA THR A 150 -7.20 -9.90 10.06
C THR A 150 -5.70 -9.71 10.28
N VAL A 151 -5.00 -9.17 9.28
CA VAL A 151 -3.55 -8.99 9.32
C VAL A 151 -3.21 -7.70 10.06
N GLU A 152 -2.95 -7.80 11.36
CA GLU A 152 -2.36 -6.70 12.12
C GLU A 152 -0.94 -6.40 11.58
N SER A 153 -0.67 -5.12 11.28
CA SER A 153 0.66 -4.70 10.82
C SER A 153 1.60 -4.63 12.00
N ALA A 154 2.85 -5.10 11.84
CA ALA A 154 3.88 -5.01 12.87
C ALA A 154 3.95 -3.62 13.52
N GLY A 155 3.93 -3.58 14.86
CA GLY A 155 4.05 -2.35 15.65
C GLY A 155 2.76 -1.53 15.75
N SER A 156 1.64 -2.17 16.13
CA SER A 156 0.37 -1.55 16.53
C SER A 156 -0.31 -0.62 15.51
N ARG A 157 -0.01 -0.78 14.22
CA ARG A 157 -0.65 -0.02 13.12
C ARG A 157 -1.64 -0.89 12.36
N ARG A 158 -2.82 -0.32 12.06
CA ARG A 158 -3.79 -0.92 11.15
C ARG A 158 -3.21 -0.96 9.73
N GLY A 159 -3.43 -2.05 9.00
CA GLY A 159 -3.09 -2.11 7.58
C GLY A 159 -3.83 -1.02 6.79
N ALA A 160 -3.16 -0.44 5.80
CA ALA A 160 -3.72 0.59 4.94
C ALA A 160 -3.59 0.15 3.49
N GLN A 161 -4.69 0.25 2.75
CA GLN A 161 -4.74 -0.18 1.36
C GLN A 161 -5.25 0.93 0.45
N MET A 162 -4.81 0.90 -0.82
CA MET A 162 -5.32 1.76 -1.89
C MET A 162 -5.88 0.90 -3.02
N GLY A 163 -7.13 1.11 -3.40
CA GLY A 163 -7.78 0.45 -4.53
C GLY A 163 -8.02 1.45 -5.64
N VAL A 164 -7.54 1.14 -6.84
CA VAL A 164 -7.78 1.95 -8.04
C VAL A 164 -8.61 1.16 -9.05
N LEU A 165 -9.58 1.83 -9.64
CA LEU A 165 -10.31 1.35 -10.82
C LEU A 165 -10.36 2.44 -11.89
N ARG A 166 -10.06 2.10 -13.13
CA ARG A 166 -10.12 3.02 -14.27
C ARG A 166 -11.54 3.56 -14.48
N ALA A 167 -11.64 4.83 -14.86
CA ALA A 167 -12.91 5.52 -15.10
C ALA A 167 -13.76 4.89 -16.22
N ASP A 168 -13.14 4.16 -17.15
CA ASP A 168 -13.80 3.47 -18.26
C ASP A 168 -14.03 1.97 -17.97
N HIS A 169 -13.82 1.50 -16.75
CA HIS A 169 -14.08 0.11 -16.39
C HIS A 169 -15.61 -0.13 -16.29
N PRO A 170 -16.18 -1.23 -16.82
CA PRO A 170 -17.63 -1.49 -16.78
C PRO A 170 -18.26 -1.50 -15.38
N ASP A 171 -17.48 -1.85 -14.35
CA ASP A 171 -17.94 -1.79 -12.95
C ASP A 171 -17.66 -0.45 -12.24
N ILE A 172 -17.34 0.62 -12.98
CA ILE A 172 -16.97 1.93 -12.38
C ILE A 172 -18.10 2.55 -11.56
N GLU A 173 -19.35 2.45 -12.01
CA GLU A 173 -20.49 3.01 -11.29
C GLU A 173 -20.68 2.30 -9.93
N ALA A 174 -20.52 0.98 -9.90
CA ALA A 174 -20.54 0.24 -8.64
C ALA A 174 -19.35 0.63 -7.73
N PHE A 175 -18.18 0.90 -8.32
CA PHE A 175 -16.98 1.29 -7.60
C PHE A 175 -17.10 2.67 -6.93
N ILE A 176 -17.68 3.67 -7.61
CA ILE A 176 -17.84 5.01 -7.02
C ILE A 176 -18.78 5.00 -5.81
N HIS A 177 -19.80 4.13 -5.83
CA HIS A 177 -20.76 3.95 -4.74
C HIS A 177 -20.34 2.90 -3.69
N ALA A 178 -19.15 2.31 -3.86
CA ALA A 178 -18.72 1.16 -3.07
C ALA A 178 -18.66 1.42 -1.56
N LYS A 179 -18.47 2.68 -1.14
CA LYS A 179 -18.33 3.08 0.27
C LYS A 179 -19.57 3.76 0.85
N ASP A 180 -20.63 3.97 0.08
CA ASP A 180 -21.82 4.73 0.53
C ASP A 180 -22.47 4.11 1.77
N GLN A 181 -22.39 2.79 1.92
CA GLN A 181 -22.94 2.03 3.05
C GLN A 181 -21.87 1.64 4.09
N GLY A 182 -20.68 2.26 4.05
CA GLY A 182 -19.61 2.03 5.03
C GLY A 182 -18.77 0.76 4.81
N ALA A 183 -18.82 0.16 3.62
CA ALA A 183 -17.94 -0.94 3.23
C ALA A 183 -16.52 -0.44 2.89
N PHE A 184 -15.58 -1.38 2.70
CA PHE A 184 -14.18 -1.11 2.31
C PHE A 184 -13.46 -0.15 3.27
N LYS A 185 -13.55 -0.45 4.57
CA LYS A 185 -13.00 0.41 5.64
C LYS A 185 -11.47 0.46 5.64
N ASN A 186 -10.81 -0.58 5.12
CA ASN A 186 -9.35 -0.64 5.06
C ASN A 186 -8.79 -0.08 3.75
N PHE A 187 -9.65 0.35 2.83
CA PHE A 187 -9.28 0.91 1.54
C PHE A 187 -9.56 2.40 1.46
N ASN A 188 -8.57 3.14 0.98
CA ASN A 188 -8.83 4.34 0.20
C ASN A 188 -9.13 3.90 -1.25
N LEU A 189 -10.14 4.50 -1.85
CA LEU A 189 -10.53 4.21 -3.23
C LEU A 189 -10.26 5.43 -4.10
N SER A 190 -9.76 5.22 -5.31
CA SER A 190 -9.51 6.28 -6.28
C SER A 190 -9.87 5.84 -7.68
N VAL A 191 -10.44 6.76 -8.45
CA VAL A 191 -10.75 6.52 -9.85
C VAL A 191 -9.53 6.88 -10.69
N GLY A 192 -9.06 5.95 -11.50
CA GLY A 192 -8.00 6.19 -12.48
C GLY A 192 -8.54 6.92 -13.70
N VAL A 193 -8.30 8.22 -13.77
CA VAL A 193 -8.72 9.07 -14.90
C VAL A 193 -7.62 9.15 -15.97
N SER A 194 -8.01 9.04 -17.24
CA SER A 194 -7.11 9.21 -18.38
C SER A 194 -7.22 10.61 -18.96
N ALA A 195 -6.25 11.02 -19.78
CA ALA A 195 -6.35 12.27 -20.53
C ALA A 195 -7.60 12.29 -21.45
N ALA A 196 -7.93 11.15 -22.06
CA ALA A 196 -9.13 11.02 -22.90
C ALA A 196 -10.43 11.21 -22.09
N PHE A 197 -10.48 10.68 -20.86
CA PHE A 197 -11.61 10.92 -19.95
C PHE A 197 -11.74 12.41 -19.61
N MET A 198 -10.63 13.06 -19.22
CA MET A 198 -10.65 14.49 -18.89
C MET A 198 -11.10 15.35 -20.08
N GLN A 199 -10.64 15.02 -21.28
CA GLN A 199 -11.05 15.72 -22.50
C GLN A 199 -12.53 15.51 -22.82
N ALA A 200 -13.07 14.31 -22.58
CA ALA A 200 -14.49 14.04 -22.77
C ALA A 200 -15.35 14.88 -21.80
N VAL A 201 -14.92 15.01 -20.54
CA VAL A 201 -15.61 15.87 -19.55
C VAL A 201 -15.62 17.34 -19.99
N GLU A 202 -14.49 17.89 -20.45
CA GLU A 202 -14.41 19.28 -20.93
C GLU A 202 -15.33 19.55 -22.12
N ASN A 203 -15.55 18.54 -22.97
CA ASN A 203 -16.35 18.66 -24.19
C ASN A 203 -17.80 18.19 -24.02
N ASP A 204 -18.24 17.87 -22.79
CA ASP A 204 -19.55 17.27 -22.52
C ASP A 204 -19.83 16.02 -23.39
N ALA A 205 -18.80 15.20 -23.59
CA ALA A 205 -18.82 14.02 -24.43
C ALA A 205 -19.00 12.72 -23.62
N GLN A 206 -19.52 11.70 -24.29
CA GLN A 206 -19.69 10.36 -23.71
C GLN A 206 -18.38 9.56 -23.76
N ILE A 207 -18.25 8.60 -22.83
CA ILE A 207 -17.18 7.61 -22.82
C ILE A 207 -17.78 6.20 -22.86
N ASP A 208 -17.11 5.29 -23.55
CA ASP A 208 -17.48 3.88 -23.51
C ASP A 208 -16.88 3.21 -22.28
N LEU A 209 -17.67 2.39 -21.61
CA LEU A 209 -17.16 1.49 -20.58
C LEU A 209 -16.67 0.20 -21.23
N VAL A 210 -15.38 -0.09 -21.12
CA VAL A 210 -14.69 -1.12 -21.91
C VAL A 210 -13.82 -2.04 -21.07
N HIS A 211 -13.85 -3.33 -21.43
CA HIS A 211 -12.91 -4.33 -20.92
C HIS A 211 -12.61 -5.39 -21.99
N LYS A 212 -11.41 -5.98 -21.96
CA LYS A 212 -11.00 -7.03 -22.92
C LYS A 212 -11.76 -8.35 -22.79
N ALA A 213 -12.48 -8.54 -21.69
CA ALA A 213 -13.21 -9.76 -21.39
C ALA A 213 -14.59 -9.70 -22.04
N ARG A 214 -15.06 -10.85 -22.54
CA ARG A 214 -16.40 -10.95 -23.13
C ARG A 214 -17.47 -10.97 -22.03
N PRO A 215 -18.63 -10.31 -22.24
CA PRO A 215 -19.78 -10.43 -21.36
C PRO A 215 -20.22 -11.88 -21.11
#